data_AF-A0A2A5BQY3-F1
#
_entry.id   AF-A0A2A5BQY3-F1
#
_cell.length_a   1.000
_cell.length_b   1.000
_cell.length_c   1.000
_cell.angle_alpha   90.00
_cell.angle_beta   90.00
_cell.angle_gamma   90.00
#
_symmetry.space_group_name_H-M   'P 1'
#
loop_
_entity.id
_entity.type
_entity.pdbx_description
1 polymer ?
#
loop_
_entity_poly.entity_id
_entity_poly.type
_entity_poly.pdbx_seq_one_letter_code
_entity_poly.pdbx_strand_id
1 'polypeptide(L)'
;MQVVVPVKSFKNAKKRLASVLTAGQRSDLMKHMIDDVLTAIAAIVEVEGITVVTSDAEVVEWLGQCTSCLKTPLRVFDPDASQAGFNQPRLNQQKSNPVENTTGNDAKLSSINNSAEVGLCHAYSTAAADLLARGAGTMLLL
;
A
#
# COMPACT_ATOMS: atom_id res chain seq x y z
N MET A 1 13.66 15.47 7.48
CA MET A 1 12.72 15.13 6.38
C MET A 1 12.25 13.69 6.52
N GLN A 2 10.96 13.42 6.29
CA GLN A 2 10.37 12.07 6.29
C GLN A 2 10.20 11.56 4.86
N VAL A 3 10.53 10.30 4.60
CA VAL A 3 10.38 9.66 3.29
C VAL A 3 9.31 8.60 3.35
N VAL A 4 8.35 8.64 2.43
CA VAL A 4 7.28 7.65 2.32
C VAL A 4 7.53 6.75 1.11
N VAL A 5 7.54 5.44 1.35
CA VAL A 5 7.81 4.42 0.32
C VAL A 5 6.60 3.48 0.18
N PRO A 6 5.91 3.51 -0.96
CA PRO A 6 4.79 2.63 -1.24
C PRO A 6 5.27 1.22 -1.63
N VAL A 7 4.77 0.19 -0.94
CA VAL A 7 5.02 -1.21 -1.34
C VAL A 7 3.69 -1.96 -1.36
N LYS A 8 3.27 -2.38 -2.55
CA LYS A 8 1.95 -3.03 -2.72
C LYS A 8 1.94 -4.49 -2.28
N SER A 9 2.90 -5.27 -2.74
CA SER A 9 3.04 -6.71 -2.46
C SER A 9 4.31 -7.26 -3.11
N PHE A 10 4.88 -8.34 -2.61
CA PHE A 10 5.91 -9.09 -3.33
C PHE A 10 5.32 -10.05 -4.38
N LYS A 11 4.26 -10.78 -4.03
CA LYS A 11 3.67 -11.83 -4.88
C LYS A 11 3.16 -11.35 -6.24
N ASN A 12 2.59 -10.14 -6.28
CA ASN A 12 2.00 -9.56 -7.49
C ASN A 12 2.87 -8.45 -8.09
N ALA A 13 4.14 -8.35 -7.69
CA ALA A 13 5.04 -7.31 -8.15
C ALA A 13 5.40 -7.45 -9.62
N LYS A 14 5.77 -6.31 -10.22
CA LYS A 14 6.42 -6.19 -11.55
C LYS A 14 5.74 -7.02 -12.65
N LYS A 15 4.40 -7.12 -12.68
CA LYS A 15 3.65 -7.97 -13.63
C LYS A 15 4.02 -7.76 -15.10
N ARG A 16 4.45 -6.55 -15.47
CA ARG A 16 4.94 -6.23 -16.82
C ARG A 16 6.18 -7.03 -17.23
N LEU A 17 6.93 -7.57 -16.27
CA LEU A 17 8.10 -8.44 -16.48
C LEU A 17 7.73 -9.93 -16.55
N ALA A 18 6.44 -10.28 -16.56
CA ALA A 18 6.02 -11.69 -16.55
C ALA A 18 6.42 -12.48 -17.80
N SER A 19 6.73 -11.81 -18.91
CA SER A 19 7.26 -12.45 -20.12
C SER A 19 8.70 -12.95 -19.97
N VAL A 20 9.45 -12.43 -19.00
CA VAL A 20 10.88 -12.70 -18.82
C VAL A 20 11.24 -13.23 -17.43
N LEU A 21 10.37 -13.01 -16.43
CA LEU A 21 10.57 -13.43 -15.04
C LEU A 21 9.37 -14.21 -14.51
N THR A 22 9.67 -15.35 -13.89
CA THR A 22 8.71 -16.13 -13.10
C THR A 22 8.18 -15.32 -11.92
N ALA A 23 7.07 -15.76 -11.31
CA ALA A 23 6.52 -15.10 -10.13
C ALA A 23 7.52 -15.03 -8.96
N GLY A 24 8.31 -16.09 -8.74
CA GLY A 24 9.37 -16.12 -7.73
C GLY A 24 10.46 -15.08 -8.01
N GLN A 25 11.00 -15.05 -9.22
CA GLN A 25 12.02 -14.07 -9.60
C GLN A 25 11.54 -12.62 -9.49
N ARG A 26 10.26 -12.34 -9.77
CA ARG A 26 9.68 -11.00 -9.56
C ARG A 26 9.56 -10.64 -8.08
N SER A 27 9.23 -11.61 -7.24
CA SER A 27 9.21 -11.45 -5.78
C SER A 27 10.61 -11.14 -5.26
N ASP A 28 11.61 -11.93 -5.66
CA ASP A 28 13.01 -11.75 -5.25
C ASP A 28 13.58 -10.43 -5.75
N LEU A 29 13.28 -10.05 -7.00
CA LEU A 29 13.63 -8.74 -7.52
C LEU A 29 13.03 -7.62 -6.67
N MET A 30 11.76 -7.72 -6.29
CA MET A 30 11.11 -6.69 -5.48
C MET A 30 11.73 -6.58 -4.08
N LYS A 31 12.15 -7.70 -3.48
CA LYS A 31 12.89 -7.76 -2.21
C LYS A 31 14.24 -7.03 -2.29
N HIS A 32 15.05 -7.32 -3.31
CA HIS A 32 16.32 -6.62 -3.51
C HIS A 32 16.10 -5.12 -3.79
N MET A 33 15.11 -4.78 -4.61
CA MET A 33 14.81 -3.37 -4.91
C MET A 33 14.40 -2.57 -3.67
N ILE A 34 13.62 -3.16 -2.76
CA ILE A 34 13.25 -2.44 -1.53
C ILE A 34 14.46 -2.28 -0.62
N ASP A 35 15.31 -3.29 -0.50
CA ASP A 35 16.54 -3.21 0.30
C ASP A 35 17.49 -2.12 -0.25
N ASP A 36 17.66 -2.06 -1.58
CA ASP A 36 18.46 -1.02 -2.24
C ASP A 36 17.90 0.38 -2.00
N VAL A 37 16.58 0.55 -2.13
CA VAL A 37 15.90 1.84 -1.91
C VAL A 37 16.03 2.28 -0.46
N LEU A 38 15.77 1.40 0.51
CA LEU A 38 15.89 1.72 1.93
C LEU A 38 17.34 2.07 2.31
N THR A 39 18.31 1.34 1.77
CA THR A 39 19.74 1.61 1.99
C THR A 39 20.13 2.97 1.41
N ALA A 40 19.68 3.29 0.19
CA ALA A 40 19.95 4.57 -0.44
C ALA A 40 19.35 5.74 0.35
N ILE A 41 18.10 5.60 0.82
CA ILE A 41 17.43 6.63 1.62
C ILE A 41 18.14 6.81 2.97
N ALA A 42 18.50 5.73 3.65
CA ALA A 42 19.15 5.77 4.96
C ALA A 42 20.57 6.37 4.92
N ALA A 43 21.19 6.47 3.74
CA ALA A 43 22.46 7.16 3.55
C ALA A 43 22.33 8.70 3.51
N ILE A 44 21.12 9.24 3.37
CA ILE A 44 20.86 10.68 3.27
C ILE A 44 20.76 11.28 4.68
N VAL A 45 21.67 12.21 5.02
CA VAL A 45 21.76 12.83 6.35
C VAL A 45 20.51 13.62 6.75
N GLU A 46 19.80 14.20 5.78
CA GLU A 46 18.60 15.00 6.01
C GLU A 46 17.33 14.16 6.26
N VAL A 47 17.41 12.84 6.04
CA VAL A 47 16.29 11.93 6.26
C VAL A 47 16.26 11.48 7.71
N GLU A 48 15.21 11.90 8.40
CA GLU A 48 14.97 11.63 9.82
C GLU A 48 14.14 10.38 10.05
N GLY A 49 13.51 9.85 9.00
CA GLY A 49 12.67 8.66 9.09
C GLY A 49 12.14 8.20 7.74
N ILE A 50 11.86 6.90 7.68
CA ILE A 50 11.29 6.22 6.53
C ILE A 50 9.98 5.57 6.96
N THR A 51 8.92 5.79 6.20
CA THR A 51 7.62 5.14 6.39
C THR A 51 7.29 4.31 5.17
N VAL A 52 7.23 2.99 5.33
CA VAL A 52 6.76 2.10 4.26
C VAL A 52 5.25 1.92 4.41
N VAL A 53 4.51 2.19 3.33
CA VAL A 53 3.06 2.02 3.28
C VAL A 53 2.75 0.70 2.56
N THR A 54 2.20 -0.27 3.29
CA THR A 54 1.87 -1.61 2.79
C THR A 54 0.77 -2.25 3.63
N SER A 55 -0.13 -2.98 2.98
CA SER A 55 -1.07 -3.91 3.64
C SER A 55 -0.62 -5.37 3.53
N ASP A 56 0.49 -5.64 2.85
CA ASP A 56 0.97 -7.00 2.60
C ASP A 56 1.84 -7.48 3.78
N ALA A 57 1.37 -8.52 4.48
CA ALA A 57 2.05 -9.10 5.63
C ALA A 57 3.44 -9.66 5.32
N GLU A 58 3.68 -10.18 4.10
CA GLU A 58 5.01 -10.66 3.69
C GLU A 58 6.00 -9.49 3.61
N VAL A 59 5.52 -8.30 3.22
CA VAL A 59 6.34 -7.08 3.22
C VAL A 59 6.64 -6.64 4.65
N VAL A 60 5.65 -6.65 5.55
CA VAL A 60 5.86 -6.31 6.97
C VAL A 60 6.90 -7.22 7.61
N GLU A 61 6.78 -8.54 7.38
CA GLU A 61 7.71 -9.54 7.90
C GLU A 61 9.13 -9.33 7.36
N TRP A 62 9.28 -9.08 6.05
CA TRP A 62 10.56 -8.79 5.43
C TRP A 62 11.22 -7.54 6.01
N LEU A 63 10.46 -6.45 6.16
CA LEU A 63 10.99 -5.21 6.74
C LEU A 63 11.45 -5.41 8.19
N GLY A 64 10.75 -6.25 8.97
CA GLY A 64 11.18 -6.62 10.32
C GLY A 64 12.60 -7.20 10.36
N GLN A 65 12.98 -7.96 9.34
CA GLN A 65 14.33 -8.52 9.22
C GLN A 65 15.36 -7.44 8.85
N CYS A 66 15.01 -6.53 7.95
CA CYS A 66 15.90 -5.47 7.46
C CYS A 66 16.10 -4.30 8.44
N THR A 67 15.18 -4.05 9.38
CA THR A 67 15.30 -2.93 10.34
C THR A 67 16.59 -2.95 11.17
N SER A 68 17.18 -4.12 11.38
CA SER A 68 18.35 -4.34 12.22
C SER A 68 19.62 -3.59 11.75
N CYS A 69 19.71 -3.23 10.47
CA CYS A 69 20.90 -2.60 9.89
C CYS A 69 20.76 -1.11 9.58
N LEU A 70 19.55 -0.55 9.67
CA LEU A 70 19.29 0.85 9.29
C LEU A 70 19.56 1.80 10.46
N LYS A 71 20.33 2.86 10.19
CA LYS A 71 20.57 3.96 11.15
C LYS A 71 19.35 4.87 11.28
N THR A 72 18.54 4.95 10.23
CA THR A 72 17.36 5.79 10.15
C THR A 72 16.13 5.02 10.65
N PRO A 73 15.27 5.63 11.49
CA PRO A 73 14.04 5.00 11.94
C PRO A 73 13.15 4.57 10.78
N LEU A 74 12.79 3.29 10.74
CA LEU A 74 11.85 2.71 9.77
C LEU A 74 10.53 2.38 10.46
N ARG A 75 9.41 2.83 9.88
CA ARG A 75 8.05 2.54 10.32
C ARG A 75 7.26 1.89 9.19
N VAL A 76 6.29 1.07 9.57
CA VAL A 76 5.31 0.51 8.64
C VAL A 76 3.96 1.13 8.93
N PHE A 77 3.31 1.63 7.88
CA PHE A 77 1.93 2.12 7.93
C PHE A 77 1.05 1.15 7.14
N ASP A 78 0.15 0.49 7.87
CA ASP A 78 -0.91 -0.33 7.29
C ASP A 78 -2.16 0.57 7.06
N PRO A 79 -2.51 0.84 5.80
CA PRO A 79 -3.65 1.69 5.50
C PRO A 79 -5.00 1.00 5.76
N ASP A 80 -5.05 -0.33 5.71
CA ASP A 80 -6.28 -1.08 5.94
C ASP A 80 -6.58 -1.19 7.44
N ALA A 81 -5.54 -1.27 8.29
CA ALA A 81 -5.70 -1.19 9.74
C ALA A 81 -6.26 0.17 10.21
N SER A 82 -5.94 1.25 9.49
CA SER A 82 -6.38 2.62 9.81
C SER A 82 -7.86 2.88 9.49
N GLN A 83 -8.50 2.03 8.68
CA GLN A 83 -9.93 2.10 8.35
C GLN A 83 -10.84 1.46 9.42
N ALA A 84 -10.29 0.70 10.37
CA ALA A 84 -11.05 0.01 11.41
C ALA A 84 -11.76 0.95 12.42
N GLY A 85 -11.48 2.26 12.38
CA GLY A 85 -12.08 3.28 13.24
C GLY A 85 -13.35 3.97 12.71
N PHE A 86 -13.78 3.73 11.47
CA PHE A 86 -14.92 4.44 10.85
C PHE A 86 -16.27 3.70 10.87
N ASN A 87 -16.43 2.69 11.73
CA ASN A 87 -17.74 2.06 11.97
C ASN A 87 -18.27 2.43 13.36
N GLN A 88 -18.80 3.65 13.50
CA GLN A 88 -19.81 3.91 14.53
C GLN A 88 -21.22 3.73 13.94
N PRO A 89 -22.14 3.09 14.68
CA PRO A 89 -23.45 2.68 14.18
C PRO A 89 -24.41 3.88 14.12
N ARG A 90 -24.86 4.25 12.93
CA ARG A 90 -26.09 5.05 12.77
C ARG A 90 -27.27 4.10 12.62
N LEU A 91 -28.05 3.99 13.69
CA LEU A 91 -29.40 3.43 13.73
C LEU A 91 -30.28 3.91 12.55
N ASN A 92 -30.94 2.96 11.86
CA ASN A 92 -32.39 2.91 11.52
C ASN A 92 -33.10 4.23 11.13
N GLN A 93 -33.77 4.41 9.99
CA GLN A 93 -34.90 3.71 9.33
C GLN A 93 -35.09 4.46 7.97
N GLN A 94 -35.60 3.95 6.83
CA GLN A 94 -36.91 3.33 6.62
C GLN A 94 -37.05 2.85 5.14
N LYS A 95 -37.39 1.56 4.95
CA LYS A 95 -38.40 0.96 4.02
C LYS A 95 -38.76 1.75 2.73
N SER A 96 -38.70 1.20 1.50
CA SER A 96 -39.55 0.10 0.97
C SER A 96 -39.16 -0.33 -0.47
N ASN A 97 -39.18 -1.65 -0.75
CA ASN A 97 -39.29 -2.27 -2.11
C ASN A 97 -40.79 -2.27 -2.58
N PRO A 98 -41.22 -2.74 -3.79
CA PRO A 98 -40.51 -3.43 -4.90
C PRO A 98 -40.89 -2.93 -6.34
N VAL A 99 -40.26 -3.46 -7.40
CA VAL A 99 -40.91 -3.87 -8.69
C VAL A 99 -39.89 -4.54 -9.64
N GLU A 100 -40.32 -5.67 -10.21
CA GLU A 100 -39.63 -6.58 -11.15
C GLU A 100 -39.35 -5.97 -12.53
N ASN A 101 -38.32 -6.47 -13.25
CA ASN A 101 -38.48 -7.07 -14.59
C ASN A 101 -37.14 -7.56 -15.20
N THR A 102 -37.03 -8.88 -15.30
CA THR A 102 -36.81 -9.74 -16.48
C THR A 102 -35.70 -9.45 -17.53
N THR A 103 -34.99 -10.55 -17.81
CA THR A 103 -34.35 -10.99 -19.06
C THR A 103 -32.87 -10.65 -19.23
N GLY A 104 -32.06 -11.71 -19.24
CA GLY A 104 -30.63 -11.65 -19.40
C GLY A 104 -30.12 -11.66 -20.84
N ASN A 105 -28.85 -11.30 -20.96
CA ASN A 105 -28.02 -11.51 -22.13
C ASN A 105 -26.57 -11.61 -21.63
N ASP A 106 -25.95 -12.77 -21.86
CA ASP A 106 -24.55 -13.04 -21.63
C ASP A 106 -23.65 -12.08 -22.42
N ALA A 107 -23.02 -11.13 -21.74
CA ALA A 107 -21.77 -10.48 -22.12
C ALA A 107 -21.39 -9.43 -21.07
N LYS A 108 -20.50 -9.76 -20.12
CA LYS A 108 -19.79 -8.70 -19.40
C LYS A 108 -18.43 -9.15 -18.89
N LEU A 109 -17.43 -8.83 -19.71
CA LEU A 109 -16.20 -8.12 -19.34
C LEU A 109 -15.61 -8.50 -17.97
N SER A 110 -14.50 -9.24 -18.06
CA SER A 110 -13.46 -9.36 -17.04
C SER A 110 -13.47 -8.19 -16.06
N SER A 111 -13.79 -8.48 -14.80
CA SER A 111 -13.68 -7.55 -13.69
C SER A 111 -12.22 -7.13 -13.55
N ILE A 112 -11.88 -5.97 -14.12
CA ILE A 112 -10.57 -5.35 -13.95
C ILE A 112 -10.55 -4.82 -12.51
N ASN A 113 -9.61 -5.34 -11.72
CA ASN A 113 -9.41 -5.09 -10.29
C ASN A 113 -9.04 -3.63 -9.97
N ASN A 114 -9.91 -2.67 -10.26
CA ASN A 114 -9.71 -1.24 -10.03
C ASN A 114 -9.86 -0.83 -8.55
N SER A 115 -10.50 -1.65 -7.70
CA SER A 115 -10.68 -1.31 -6.27
C SER A 115 -9.37 -1.29 -5.49
N ALA A 116 -8.40 -2.15 -5.84
CA ALA A 116 -7.11 -2.19 -5.14
C ALA A 116 -6.25 -0.95 -5.41
N GLU A 117 -6.41 -0.29 -6.56
CA GLU A 117 -5.62 0.91 -6.91
C GLU A 117 -6.20 2.18 -6.30
N VAL A 118 -7.53 2.28 -6.18
CA VAL A 118 -8.20 3.39 -5.47
C VAL A 118 -7.85 3.35 -3.97
N GLY A 119 -7.74 2.16 -3.37
CA GLY A 119 -7.33 1.99 -1.97
C GLY A 119 -5.90 2.48 -1.69
N LEU A 120 -4.96 2.21 -2.60
CA LEU A 120 -3.55 2.59 -2.43
C LEU A 120 -3.34 4.11 -2.54
N CYS A 121 -3.98 4.78 -3.50
CA CYS A 121 -3.87 6.24 -3.61
C CYS A 121 -4.40 6.95 -2.35
N HIS A 122 -5.52 6.46 -1.81
CA HIS A 122 -6.08 6.95 -0.55
C HIS A 122 -5.16 6.66 0.64
N ALA A 123 -4.56 5.46 0.70
CA ALA A 123 -3.57 5.07 1.70
C ALA A 123 -2.36 6.00 1.74
N TYR A 124 -1.76 6.32 0.58
CA TYR A 124 -0.60 7.21 0.50
C TYR A 124 -0.95 8.64 0.91
N SER A 125 -2.10 9.12 0.44
CA SER A 125 -2.58 10.45 0.79
C SER A 125 -2.82 10.57 2.30
N THR A 126 -3.35 9.53 2.94
CA THR A 126 -3.55 9.47 4.40
C THR A 126 -2.22 9.43 5.16
N ALA A 127 -1.27 8.60 4.74
CA ALA A 127 0.06 8.54 5.37
C ALA A 127 0.81 9.87 5.22
N ALA A 128 0.77 10.48 4.04
CA ALA A 128 1.35 11.81 3.81
C ALA A 128 0.64 12.89 4.62
N ALA A 129 -0.70 12.84 4.75
CA ALA A 129 -1.46 13.77 5.58
C ALA A 129 -1.13 13.65 7.07
N ASP A 130 -0.95 12.45 7.62
CA ASP A 130 -0.51 12.25 9.01
C ASP A 130 0.88 12.85 9.25
N LEU A 131 1.81 12.65 8.32
CA LEU A 131 3.16 13.21 8.41
C LEU A 131 3.18 14.74 8.27
N LEU A 132 2.39 15.30 7.35
CA LEU A 132 2.23 16.74 7.19
C LEU A 132 1.57 17.38 8.42
N ALA A 133 0.56 16.73 9.03
CA ALA A 133 -0.09 17.20 10.24
C ALA A 133 0.88 17.27 11.45
N ARG A 134 1.94 16.46 11.44
CA ARG A 134 3.03 16.50 12.43
C ARG A 134 4.08 17.58 12.14
N GLY A 135 3.91 18.37 11.08
CA GLY A 135 4.86 19.41 10.67
C GLY A 135 6.14 18.87 10.00
N ALA A 136 6.15 17.61 9.55
CA ALA A 136 7.30 17.02 8.90
C ALA A 136 7.35 17.37 7.40
N GLY A 137 8.50 17.88 6.94
CA GLY A 137 8.78 17.92 5.50
C GLY A 137 8.77 16.51 4.94
N THR A 138 7.90 16.23 3.96
CA THR A 138 7.62 14.87 3.47
C THR A 138 8.00 14.73 2.00
N MET A 139 8.76 13.70 1.67
CA MET A 139 9.08 13.29 0.30
C MET A 139 8.43 11.94 0.00
N LEU A 140 7.62 11.88 -1.05
CA LEU A 140 6.97 10.64 -1.52
C LEU A 140 7.78 10.07 -2.69
N LEU A 141 8.24 8.83 -2.57
CA LEU A 141 8.86 8.09 -3.67
C LEU A 141 7.76 7.25 -4.35
N LEU A 142 7.49 7.48 -5.64
CA LEU A 142 6.47 6.75 -6.42
C LEU A 142 7.12 5.77 -7.40
#